data_AF-A0A9W9UCU7-F1
#
_entry.id   AF-A0A9W9UCU7-F1
#
_cell.length_a   1.000
_cell.length_b   1.000
_cell.length_c   1.000
_cell.angle_alpha   90.00
_cell.angle_beta   90.00
_cell.angle_gamma   90.00
#
_symmetry.space_group_name_H-M   'P 1'
#
loop_
_entity.id
_entity.type
_entity.pdbx_description
1 polymer ?
#
loop_
_entity_poly.entity_id
_entity_poly.type
_entity_poly.pdbx_seq_one_letter_code
_entity_poly.pdbx_strand_id
1 'polypeptide(L)'
;MSPAKAVVTDKAPKPLPQFSSAVKYNGMVYCSGSLGLDPKTFAFAEGGVKEQTRQALKNLAAVLEKAGSGLQNVVKANIFLTSMDNFKIMNEAWDEFFPADLDPKPARTCVAVYQLPLGGDVEIEYYTQITDTNLASLRYRLHPQLRHYSREVNRLNLTSQSPYPIYRSLAIFQDASKQPEPHAKDAIDIRAKGDNCHRVTIILHLNIPNSLSTKLIRRNRAGVIGLTIALLLSKDAKNKLFVIAEFMPGDYDIGYASPWAGANFFPTAEQGTLQAQLEQSTWKVLRHLATSVPEACVHFQEAVVYTREEDVGLAGPLFVGPGKEPWWKDVVDDCRGVPSEDLPRGIAAGTKFKTVCINPPLYLSWLVSECRRRGVIFKRQKIISITEAQDAQHPCGRATDIVVNATGLGSKSLKGVEDSTLFPARGQTVLVENDPGYMMAVTAGRDDRKLGYCMTRAAGGGTILGGCFQKDNFESSADFNLASQFMKNVVDLCPSIVKPGQGVEGLKIIRHAVGLRPMRQDGPRIEVDDESMGVIHCYGHGSYGYQTSWASAEMVVKLVGESKRARQPGLKSLL
;
A
#
# COMPACT_ATOMS: atom_id res chain seq x y z
N MET A 1 18.81 10.34 0.26
CA MET A 1 18.91 9.15 1.13
C MET A 1 19.82 9.46 2.30
N SER A 2 19.56 8.90 3.49
CA SER A 2 20.53 9.03 4.59
C SER A 2 21.77 8.20 4.21
N PRO A 3 22.99 8.73 4.41
CA PRO A 3 24.21 7.96 4.13
C PRO A 3 24.22 6.70 4.98
N ALA A 4 24.88 5.65 4.47
CA ALA A 4 25.20 4.46 5.23
C ALA A 4 25.94 4.86 6.53
N LYS A 5 25.52 4.31 7.67
CA LYS A 5 26.14 4.59 8.97
C LYS A 5 26.68 3.32 9.60
N ALA A 6 27.96 3.31 9.94
CA ALA A 6 28.56 2.22 10.68
C ALA A 6 27.95 2.08 12.07
N VAL A 7 27.81 0.84 12.53
CA VAL A 7 27.45 0.49 13.91
C VAL A 7 28.72 0.05 14.63
N VAL A 8 28.93 0.59 15.82
CA VAL A 8 30.06 0.22 16.68
C VAL A 8 29.54 0.12 18.12
N THR A 9 29.84 -1.00 18.77
CA THR A 9 29.51 -1.29 20.16
C THR A 9 30.75 -1.83 20.87
N ASP A 10 30.88 -1.58 22.16
CA ASP A 10 31.92 -2.12 23.04
C ASP A 10 31.57 -3.51 23.61
N LYS A 11 30.32 -3.96 23.40
CA LYS A 11 29.82 -5.27 23.83
C LYS A 11 30.03 -6.40 22.81
N ALA A 12 30.71 -6.11 21.70
CA ALA A 12 31.08 -7.09 20.67
C ALA A 12 32.54 -6.85 20.24
N PRO A 13 33.25 -7.83 19.67
CA PRO A 13 34.60 -7.66 19.17
C PRO A 13 34.70 -6.46 18.21
N LYS A 14 35.76 -5.66 18.36
CA LYS A 14 35.99 -4.51 17.47
C LYS A 14 36.22 -5.01 16.04
N PRO A 15 35.61 -4.35 15.03
CA PRO A 15 35.87 -4.73 13.65
C PRO A 15 37.30 -4.38 13.25
N LEU A 16 37.85 -5.12 12.28
CA LEU A 16 39.15 -4.79 11.69
C LEU A 16 39.01 -3.56 10.76
N PRO A 17 40.11 -2.85 10.43
CA PRO A 17 40.06 -1.66 9.58
C PRO A 17 39.39 -1.85 8.21
N GLN A 18 39.29 -3.09 7.72
CA GLN A 18 38.76 -3.43 6.41
C GLN A 18 37.22 -3.42 6.35
N PHE A 19 36.52 -3.50 7.48
CA PHE A 19 35.05 -3.56 7.49
C PHE A 19 34.44 -2.90 8.73
N SER A 20 33.13 -2.64 8.69
CA SER A 20 32.35 -2.20 9.86
C SER A 20 31.65 -3.40 10.49
N SER A 21 31.48 -3.44 11.82
CA SER A 21 30.76 -4.56 12.46
C SER A 21 29.32 -4.74 11.93
N ALA A 22 28.67 -3.62 11.63
CA ALA A 22 27.48 -3.56 10.79
C ALA A 22 27.32 -2.18 10.14
N VAL A 23 26.46 -2.10 9.13
CA VAL A 23 26.06 -0.85 8.47
C VAL A 23 24.54 -0.70 8.50
N LYS A 24 24.08 0.49 8.90
CA LYS A 24 22.68 0.92 8.78
C LYS A 24 22.46 1.62 7.46
N TYR A 25 21.54 1.11 6.65
CA TYR A 25 21.17 1.71 5.39
C TYR A 25 19.72 1.39 5.03
N ASN A 26 18.94 2.41 4.64
CA ASN A 26 17.55 2.28 4.19
C ASN A 26 16.63 1.42 5.09
N GLY A 27 16.72 1.61 6.42
CA GLY A 27 15.87 0.87 7.37
C GLY A 27 16.31 -0.57 7.62
N MET A 28 17.48 -0.97 7.09
CA MET A 28 18.08 -2.28 7.30
C MET A 28 19.42 -2.15 8.03
N VAL A 29 19.78 -3.21 8.74
CA VAL A 29 21.11 -3.45 9.33
C VAL A 29 21.72 -4.63 8.59
N TYR A 30 22.89 -4.39 8.00
CA TYR A 30 23.72 -5.40 7.36
C TYR A 30 24.91 -5.66 8.27
N CYS A 31 24.93 -6.82 8.93
CA CYS A 31 26.03 -7.20 9.81
C CYS A 31 27.14 -7.85 9.00
N SER A 32 28.40 -7.57 9.34
CA SER A 32 29.51 -8.40 8.87
C SER A 32 29.47 -9.77 9.57
N GLY A 33 30.22 -10.73 9.03
CA GLY A 33 30.39 -12.03 9.66
C GLY A 33 30.95 -11.88 11.09
N SER A 34 30.35 -12.62 12.02
CA SER A 34 30.72 -12.64 13.43
C SER A 34 31.22 -14.03 13.80
N LEU A 35 32.45 -14.08 14.29
CA LEU A 35 33.04 -15.25 14.92
C LEU A 35 32.63 -15.35 16.40
N GLY A 36 32.82 -16.53 16.97
CA GLY A 36 32.58 -16.84 18.38
C GLY A 36 33.64 -16.31 19.35
N LEU A 37 34.08 -15.06 19.18
CA LEU A 37 35.12 -14.43 19.99
C LEU A 37 34.53 -13.72 21.21
N ASP A 38 35.21 -13.81 22.36
CA ASP A 38 34.91 -13.01 23.54
C ASP A 38 35.28 -11.53 23.27
N PRO A 39 34.37 -10.57 23.52
CA PRO A 39 34.58 -9.16 23.21
C PRO A 39 35.68 -8.49 24.04
N LYS A 40 36.08 -9.06 25.19
CA LYS A 40 37.11 -8.53 26.09
C LYS A 40 38.48 -9.15 25.83
N THR A 41 38.53 -10.48 25.68
CA THR A 41 39.80 -11.21 25.55
C THR A 41 40.22 -11.41 24.09
N PHE A 42 39.28 -11.27 23.15
CA PHE A 42 39.49 -11.56 21.73
C PHE A 42 39.92 -13.01 21.45
N ALA A 43 39.65 -13.93 22.38
CA ALA A 43 39.84 -15.37 22.23
C ALA A 43 38.52 -16.06 21.86
N PHE A 44 38.58 -17.24 21.23
CA PHE A 44 37.39 -18.05 20.98
C PHE A 44 36.78 -18.52 22.30
N ALA A 45 35.44 -18.59 22.33
CA ALA A 45 34.74 -19.22 23.45
C ALA A 45 35.17 -20.69 23.58
N GLU A 46 35.58 -21.08 24.79
CA GLU A 46 35.96 -22.46 25.12
C GLU A 46 34.75 -23.39 25.03
N GLY A 47 34.93 -24.61 24.52
CA GLY A 47 33.84 -25.59 24.34
C GLY A 47 33.46 -25.89 22.89
N GLY A 48 34.31 -25.47 21.93
CA GLY A 48 34.18 -25.82 20.52
C GLY A 48 33.03 -25.11 19.80
N VAL A 49 32.56 -25.70 18.70
CA VAL A 49 31.61 -25.05 17.77
C VAL A 49 30.31 -24.59 18.45
N LYS A 50 29.83 -25.30 19.47
CA LYS A 50 28.60 -24.92 20.20
C LYS A 50 28.77 -23.59 20.92
N GLU A 51 29.84 -23.46 21.69
CA GLU A 51 30.13 -22.26 22.48
C GLU A 51 30.56 -21.10 21.58
N GLN A 52 31.32 -21.37 20.52
CA GLN A 52 31.60 -20.37 19.50
C GLN A 52 30.32 -19.87 18.81
N THR A 53 29.37 -20.76 18.48
CA THR A 53 28.07 -20.37 17.91
C THR A 53 27.32 -19.47 18.88
N ARG A 54 27.19 -19.90 20.16
CA ARG A 54 26.51 -19.11 21.19
C ARG A 54 27.15 -17.73 21.37
N GLN A 55 28.48 -17.65 21.34
CA GLN A 55 29.19 -16.37 21.46
C GLN A 55 29.00 -15.49 20.23
N ALA A 56 29.03 -16.05 19.01
CA ALA A 56 28.76 -15.30 17.78
C ALA A 56 27.33 -14.70 17.78
N LEU A 57 26.34 -15.48 18.23
CA LEU A 57 24.95 -15.02 18.36
C LEU A 57 24.81 -13.89 19.39
N LYS A 58 25.51 -13.97 20.54
CA LYS A 58 25.56 -12.88 21.54
C LYS A 58 26.20 -11.61 20.98
N ASN A 59 27.32 -11.75 20.25
CA ASN A 59 28.00 -10.63 19.62
C ASN A 59 27.09 -9.92 18.61
N LEU A 60 26.42 -10.67 17.74
CA LEU A 60 25.46 -10.14 16.79
C LEU A 60 24.26 -9.49 17.49
N ALA A 61 23.72 -10.09 18.55
CA ALA A 61 22.65 -9.49 19.34
C ALA A 61 23.06 -8.11 19.89
N ALA A 62 24.28 -7.97 20.40
CA ALA A 62 24.81 -6.70 20.91
C ALA A 62 25.01 -5.65 19.80
N VAL A 63 25.43 -6.08 18.60
CA VAL A 63 25.53 -5.21 17.42
C VAL A 63 24.14 -4.73 16.97
N LEU A 64 23.16 -5.63 16.92
CA LEU A 64 21.78 -5.30 16.57
C LEU A 64 21.13 -4.37 17.59
N GLU A 65 21.33 -4.61 18.89
CA GLU A 65 20.85 -3.74 19.97
C GLU A 65 21.38 -2.30 19.76
N LYS A 66 22.69 -2.17 19.52
CA LYS A 66 23.31 -0.86 19.23
C LYS A 66 22.82 -0.24 17.93
N ALA A 67 22.44 -1.06 16.95
CA ALA A 67 21.86 -0.61 15.71
C ALA A 67 20.42 -0.07 15.88
N GLY A 68 19.74 -0.37 16.98
CA GLY A 68 18.30 -0.07 17.16
C GLY A 68 17.42 -1.19 16.59
N SER A 69 17.86 -2.44 16.70
CA SER A 69 17.15 -3.65 16.27
C SER A 69 17.32 -4.78 17.30
N GLY A 70 16.94 -6.00 16.95
CA GLY A 70 17.03 -7.20 17.78
C GLY A 70 16.94 -8.48 16.95
N LEU A 71 17.26 -9.63 17.56
CA LEU A 71 17.31 -10.94 16.90
C LEU A 71 15.95 -11.35 16.28
N GLN A 72 14.85 -10.95 16.89
CA GLN A 72 13.49 -11.20 16.40
C GLN A 72 13.19 -10.53 15.05
N ASN A 73 14.02 -9.58 14.62
CA ASN A 73 13.85 -8.84 13.37
C ASN A 73 14.82 -9.30 12.27
N VAL A 74 15.56 -10.38 12.51
CA VAL A 74 16.51 -10.94 11.55
C VAL A 74 15.72 -11.59 10.42
N VAL A 75 15.86 -11.07 9.21
CA VAL A 75 15.14 -11.56 8.02
C VAL A 75 15.94 -12.63 7.28
N LYS A 76 17.28 -12.56 7.33
CA LYS A 76 18.20 -13.53 6.71
C LYS A 76 19.40 -13.77 7.61
N ALA A 77 19.80 -15.03 7.71
CA ALA A 77 21.05 -15.46 8.29
C ALA A 77 21.87 -16.31 7.30
N ASN A 78 23.17 -16.06 7.23
CA ASN A 78 24.15 -16.92 6.59
C ASN A 78 25.06 -17.51 7.67
N ILE A 79 25.28 -18.82 7.61
CA ILE A 79 26.09 -19.57 8.57
C ILE A 79 27.16 -20.32 7.78
N PHE A 80 28.41 -20.17 8.20
CA PHE A 80 29.56 -20.82 7.62
C PHE A 80 30.19 -21.73 8.69
N LEU A 81 30.41 -23.00 8.36
CA LEU A 81 31.06 -23.99 9.23
C LEU A 81 32.33 -24.52 8.57
N THR A 82 33.34 -24.89 9.33
CA THR A 82 34.54 -25.57 8.78
C THR A 82 34.31 -27.06 8.49
N SER A 83 33.33 -27.68 9.16
CA SER A 83 32.86 -29.04 8.88
C SER A 83 31.35 -29.15 9.02
N MET A 84 30.69 -29.88 8.11
CA MET A 84 29.26 -30.18 8.23
C MET A 84 28.94 -31.15 9.38
N ASP A 85 29.93 -31.85 9.94
CA ASP A 85 29.74 -32.70 11.12
C ASP A 85 29.26 -31.87 12.33
N ASN A 86 29.61 -30.59 12.35
CA ASN A 86 29.20 -29.64 13.38
C ASN A 86 27.77 -29.09 13.21
N PHE A 87 27.06 -29.44 12.13
CA PHE A 87 25.75 -28.86 11.82
C PHE A 87 24.72 -29.06 12.95
N LYS A 88 24.64 -30.28 13.49
CA LYS A 88 23.73 -30.59 14.60
C LYS A 88 24.09 -29.80 15.86
N ILE A 89 25.37 -29.78 16.22
CA ILE A 89 25.88 -29.12 17.43
C ILE A 89 25.69 -27.60 17.36
N MET A 90 25.90 -27.00 16.18
CA MET A 90 25.62 -25.59 15.93
C MET A 90 24.12 -25.29 16.08
N ASN A 91 23.24 -26.15 15.53
CA ASN A 91 21.79 -25.95 15.64
C ASN A 91 21.30 -25.98 17.09
N GLU A 92 21.90 -26.79 17.96
CA GLU A 92 21.55 -26.78 19.39
C GLU A 92 21.77 -25.40 20.04
N ALA A 93 22.86 -24.71 19.71
CA ALA A 93 23.10 -23.34 20.18
C ALA A 93 22.22 -22.32 19.45
N TRP A 94 21.92 -22.53 18.16
CA TRP A 94 21.03 -21.67 17.39
C TRP A 94 19.61 -21.63 17.96
N ASP A 95 19.06 -22.79 18.34
CA ASP A 95 17.69 -22.93 18.82
C ASP A 95 17.48 -22.23 20.19
N GLU A 96 18.55 -21.94 20.93
CA GLU A 96 18.50 -21.13 22.16
C GLU A 96 18.15 -19.64 21.88
N PHE A 97 18.43 -19.14 20.67
CA PHE A 97 18.20 -17.75 20.28
C PHE A 97 17.02 -17.59 19.33
N PHE A 98 16.68 -18.64 18.58
CA PHE A 98 15.55 -18.68 17.65
C PHE A 98 14.64 -19.86 18.00
N PRO A 99 13.76 -19.70 19.00
CA PRO A 99 12.98 -20.81 19.54
C PRO A 99 12.02 -21.40 18.51
N ALA A 100 11.54 -22.62 18.77
CA ALA A 100 10.78 -23.41 17.80
C ALA A 100 9.48 -22.72 17.33
N ASP A 101 8.88 -21.94 18.21
CA ASP A 101 7.63 -21.18 18.08
C ASP A 101 7.78 -19.79 17.45
N LEU A 102 9.01 -19.33 17.19
CA LEU A 102 9.24 -18.10 16.44
C LEU A 102 8.77 -18.28 14.99
N ASP A 103 7.81 -17.46 14.54
CA ASP A 103 7.29 -17.44 13.17
C ASP A 103 7.08 -15.98 12.68
N PRO A 104 7.70 -15.54 11.57
CA PRO A 104 8.64 -16.29 10.74
C PRO A 104 10.02 -16.42 11.40
N LYS A 105 10.65 -17.59 11.25
CA LYS A 105 12.11 -17.74 11.48
C LYS A 105 12.89 -17.01 10.38
N PRO A 106 14.14 -16.58 10.64
CA PRO A 106 14.98 -16.01 9.60
C PRO A 106 15.14 -16.98 8.42
N ALA A 107 15.12 -16.44 7.19
CA ALA A 107 15.57 -17.23 6.05
C ALA A 107 17.05 -17.61 6.27
N ARG A 108 17.42 -18.89 6.11
CA ARG A 108 18.72 -19.39 6.56
C ARG A 108 19.46 -20.15 5.47
N THR A 109 20.75 -19.86 5.34
CA THR A 109 21.68 -20.63 4.51
C THR A 109 22.82 -21.09 5.40
N CYS A 110 23.14 -22.38 5.38
CA CYS A 110 24.26 -22.94 6.10
C CYS A 110 25.13 -23.72 5.11
N VAL A 111 26.42 -23.42 5.06
CA VAL A 111 27.38 -24.09 4.16
C VAL A 111 28.66 -24.45 4.91
N ALA A 112 29.32 -25.52 4.48
CA ALA A 112 30.68 -25.78 4.90
C ALA A 112 31.69 -25.05 3.99
N VAL A 113 32.71 -24.46 4.60
CA VAL A 113 33.80 -23.75 3.94
C VAL A 113 35.13 -24.36 4.34
N TYR A 114 36.16 -24.18 3.51
CA TYR A 114 37.47 -24.77 3.75
C TYR A 114 38.11 -24.28 5.07
N GLN A 115 38.01 -22.98 5.36
CA GLN A 115 38.53 -22.38 6.59
C GLN A 115 37.85 -21.03 6.86
N LEU A 116 37.82 -20.62 8.13
CA LEU A 116 37.34 -19.31 8.58
C LEU A 116 38.49 -18.46 9.15
N PRO A 117 38.34 -17.13 9.25
CA PRO A 117 39.37 -16.27 9.82
C PRO A 117 39.74 -16.70 11.24
N LEU A 118 41.03 -16.54 11.59
CA LEU A 118 41.59 -16.90 12.89
C LEU A 118 41.46 -18.38 13.29
N GLY A 119 41.02 -19.26 12.37
CA GLY A 119 40.80 -20.67 12.67
C GLY A 119 39.49 -20.96 13.41
N GLY A 120 38.49 -20.09 13.29
CA GLY A 120 37.18 -20.33 13.91
C GLY A 120 36.43 -21.51 13.30
N ASP A 121 35.51 -22.11 14.07
CA ASP A 121 34.70 -23.25 13.63
C ASP A 121 33.37 -22.81 12.99
N VAL A 122 32.91 -21.59 13.33
CA VAL A 122 31.64 -21.02 12.87
C VAL A 122 31.73 -19.50 12.70
N GLU A 123 31.13 -18.99 11.63
CA GLU A 123 30.92 -17.57 11.38
C GLU A 123 29.46 -17.32 10.96
N ILE A 124 28.84 -16.27 11.50
CA ILE A 124 27.42 -15.96 11.25
C ILE A 124 27.25 -14.51 10.81
N GLU A 125 26.44 -14.29 9.77
CA GLU A 125 26.12 -12.97 9.20
C GLU A 125 24.60 -12.76 9.18
N TYR A 126 24.13 -11.54 9.48
CA TYR A 126 22.72 -11.17 9.53
C TYR A 126 22.33 -9.99 8.64
N TYR A 127 21.10 -10.09 8.13
CA TYR A 127 20.33 -9.01 7.53
C TYR A 127 19.10 -8.80 8.39
N THR A 128 18.91 -7.59 8.90
CA THR A 128 17.91 -7.30 9.94
C THR A 128 17.19 -6.00 9.64
N GLN A 129 15.90 -5.89 9.95
CA GLN A 129 15.18 -4.62 9.88
C GLN A 129 15.49 -3.74 11.10
N ILE A 130 15.69 -2.44 10.92
CA ILE A 130 15.79 -1.49 12.03
C ILE A 130 14.40 -1.32 12.63
N THR A 131 14.27 -1.54 13.94
CA THR A 131 13.01 -1.39 14.67
C THR A 131 13.09 -0.26 15.66
N ASP A 132 13.84 0.80 15.37
CA ASP A 132 13.93 2.01 16.19
C ASP A 132 12.51 2.62 16.33
N THR A 133 11.77 2.04 17.25
CA THR A 133 10.45 2.39 17.77
C THR A 133 10.68 3.32 18.94
N ASN A 134 11.60 4.27 18.76
CA ASN A 134 11.24 5.60 19.17
C ASN A 134 10.29 6.13 18.10
N LEU A 135 9.01 5.75 18.22
CA LEU A 135 7.91 6.50 17.61
C LEU A 135 7.99 7.99 17.98
N ALA A 136 8.77 8.36 19.01
CA ALA A 136 9.15 9.72 19.36
C ALA A 136 10.33 10.34 18.58
N SER A 137 11.17 9.59 17.86
CA SER A 137 12.20 10.15 16.95
C SER A 137 11.79 10.05 15.48
N LEU A 138 10.85 9.16 15.16
CA LEU A 138 9.97 9.30 13.99
C LEU A 138 8.82 10.28 14.25
N ARG A 139 8.78 10.96 15.42
CA ARG A 139 8.06 12.23 15.51
C ARG A 139 8.81 13.24 14.68
N TYR A 140 8.19 13.60 13.56
CA TYR A 140 8.23 14.96 13.06
C TYR A 140 9.63 15.42 12.59
N ARG A 141 10.05 14.94 11.41
CA ARG A 141 10.59 15.90 10.41
C ARG A 141 9.43 16.70 9.81
N LEU A 142 8.63 17.31 10.68
CA LEU A 142 7.57 18.20 10.28
C LEU A 142 8.11 19.63 10.20
N HIS A 143 7.55 20.31 9.20
CA HIS A 143 7.78 21.68 8.84
C HIS A 143 7.82 22.61 10.09
N PRO A 144 8.64 23.67 10.12
CA PRO A 144 8.82 24.55 11.28
C PRO A 144 7.53 25.03 11.95
N GLN A 145 6.44 25.17 11.19
CA GLN A 145 5.12 25.56 11.70
C GLN A 145 4.53 24.54 12.69
N LEU A 146 4.75 23.23 12.50
CA LEU A 146 4.19 22.17 13.35
C LEU A 146 4.93 22.01 14.69
N ARG A 147 6.17 22.53 14.80
CA ARG A 147 6.92 22.61 16.07
C ARG A 147 6.34 23.65 17.04
N HIS A 148 5.70 24.69 16.53
CA HIS A 148 4.99 25.67 17.34
C HIS A 148 3.78 25.04 18.03
N TYR A 149 2.95 24.34 17.25
CA TYR A 149 1.72 23.71 17.74
C TYR A 149 1.97 22.61 18.79
N SER A 150 3.01 21.79 18.66
CA SER A 150 3.33 20.74 19.65
C SER A 150 3.79 21.29 21.00
N ARG A 151 4.50 22.43 21.00
CA ARG A 151 4.93 23.11 22.25
C ARG A 151 3.76 23.74 22.98
N GLU A 152 2.76 24.24 22.26
CA GLU A 152 1.53 24.76 22.88
C GLU A 152 0.68 23.67 23.54
N VAL A 153 0.55 22.47 22.96
CA VAL A 153 -0.23 21.36 23.57
C VAL A 153 0.30 20.99 24.95
N ASN A 154 1.62 20.81 25.06
CA ASN A 154 2.25 20.45 26.33
C ASN A 154 2.24 21.61 27.33
N ARG A 155 2.26 22.86 26.86
CA ARG A 155 2.17 24.05 27.72
C ARG A 155 0.74 24.28 28.26
N LEU A 156 -0.28 23.84 27.53
CA LEU A 156 -1.70 24.12 27.84
C LEU A 156 -2.45 22.97 28.52
N ASN A 157 -1.81 21.82 28.79
CA ASN A 157 -2.42 20.66 29.48
C ASN A 157 -3.79 20.24 28.88
N LEU A 158 -3.93 20.25 27.55
CA LEU A 158 -5.20 20.03 26.88
C LEU A 158 -5.57 18.54 26.79
N THR A 159 -6.77 18.19 27.24
CA THR A 159 -7.35 16.83 27.17
C THR A 159 -8.17 16.62 25.88
N SER A 160 -8.73 15.42 25.68
CA SER A 160 -9.61 15.03 24.56
C SER A 160 -10.83 15.94 24.34
N GLN A 161 -11.08 16.92 25.20
CA GLN A 161 -12.15 17.89 25.08
C GLN A 161 -11.75 19.22 24.41
N SER A 162 -10.50 19.39 23.95
CA SER A 162 -10.03 20.62 23.29
C SER A 162 -10.96 21.10 22.16
N PRO A 163 -11.29 22.41 22.09
CA PRO A 163 -12.16 22.98 21.05
C PRO A 163 -11.47 23.09 19.68
N TYR A 164 -10.15 22.85 19.60
CA TYR A 164 -9.36 22.90 18.37
C TYR A 164 -9.07 21.47 17.85
N PRO A 165 -9.58 21.07 16.67
CA PRO A 165 -9.66 19.67 16.24
C PRO A 165 -8.31 18.94 16.09
N ILE A 166 -7.25 19.64 15.67
CA ILE A 166 -5.93 19.04 15.45
C ILE A 166 -5.30 18.51 16.74
N TYR A 167 -5.63 19.11 17.88
CA TYR A 167 -5.12 18.72 19.18
C TYR A 167 -5.90 17.56 19.79
N ARG A 168 -7.16 17.36 19.39
CA ARG A 168 -7.99 16.20 19.77
C ARG A 168 -7.45 14.90 19.18
N SER A 169 -7.11 14.90 17.90
CA SER A 169 -6.62 13.70 17.20
C SER A 169 -5.28 13.20 17.75
N LEU A 170 -4.41 14.11 18.20
CA LEU A 170 -3.13 13.79 18.83
C LEU A 170 -3.28 13.24 20.27
N ALA A 171 -4.25 13.74 21.03
CA ALA A 171 -4.54 13.25 22.39
C ALA A 171 -5.13 11.84 22.39
N ILE A 172 -6.07 11.56 21.46
CA ILE A 172 -6.67 10.22 21.30
C ILE A 172 -5.61 9.17 20.94
N PHE A 173 -4.61 9.55 20.15
CA PHE A 173 -3.49 8.67 19.77
C PHE A 173 -2.58 8.30 20.95
N GLN A 174 -2.45 9.17 21.96
CA GLN A 174 -1.62 8.92 23.16
C GLN A 174 -2.33 8.03 24.19
N ASP A 175 -3.66 8.05 24.24
CA ASP A 175 -4.45 7.17 25.12
C ASP A 175 -4.59 5.75 24.53
N ALA A 176 -4.65 5.62 23.20
CA ALA A 176 -4.76 4.32 22.54
C ALA A 176 -3.51 3.42 22.71
N SER A 177 -2.33 3.99 22.97
CA SER A 177 -1.11 3.23 23.20
C SER A 177 -0.91 2.76 24.66
N LYS A 178 -1.88 3.01 25.54
CA LYS A 178 -1.78 2.72 26.99
C LYS A 178 -2.79 1.68 27.51
N GLN A 179 -3.61 1.07 26.66
CA GLN A 179 -4.63 0.12 27.11
C GLN A 179 -4.10 -1.33 27.12
N PRO A 180 -4.18 -2.07 28.24
CA PRO A 180 -3.91 -3.50 28.27
C PRO A 180 -5.05 -4.30 27.62
N GLU A 181 -4.75 -5.52 27.16
CA GLU A 181 -5.72 -6.41 26.51
C GLU A 181 -6.98 -6.64 27.39
N PRO A 182 -8.19 -6.72 26.79
CA PRO A 182 -9.40 -6.90 27.57
C PRO A 182 -9.48 -8.34 28.12
N HIS A 183 -9.58 -8.45 29.44
CA HIS A 183 -9.93 -9.69 30.11
C HIS A 183 -11.34 -10.15 29.69
N ALA A 184 -11.52 -11.47 29.61
CA ALA A 184 -12.70 -12.18 29.09
C ALA A 184 -14.03 -11.98 29.86
N LYS A 185 -14.19 -10.92 30.65
CA LYS A 185 -15.41 -10.65 31.44
C LYS A 185 -16.25 -9.45 30.99
N ASP A 186 -15.76 -8.63 30.06
CA ASP A 186 -16.51 -7.47 29.54
C ASP A 186 -17.25 -7.78 28.22
N ALA A 187 -17.81 -8.99 28.10
CA ALA A 187 -18.77 -9.29 27.04
C ALA A 187 -20.07 -8.50 27.32
N ILE A 188 -20.25 -7.39 26.59
CA ILE A 188 -21.51 -6.65 26.57
C ILE A 188 -22.61 -7.62 26.12
N ASP A 189 -23.52 -7.93 27.04
CA ASP A 189 -24.70 -8.77 26.79
C ASP A 189 -25.67 -8.00 25.86
N ILE A 190 -25.56 -8.23 24.55
CA ILE A 190 -26.51 -7.73 23.56
C ILE A 190 -27.66 -8.73 23.45
N ARG A 191 -28.47 -8.82 24.51
CA ARG A 191 -29.81 -9.42 24.44
C ARG A 191 -30.86 -8.34 24.66
N ALA A 192 -31.38 -7.79 23.56
CA ALA A 192 -32.83 -7.66 23.30
C ALA A 192 -33.18 -6.69 22.15
N LYS A 193 -34.12 -7.17 21.31
CA LYS A 193 -35.17 -6.46 20.53
C LYS A 193 -34.85 -5.86 19.15
N GLY A 194 -35.26 -6.60 18.11
CA GLY A 194 -35.62 -6.09 16.78
C GLY A 194 -35.17 -6.96 15.60
N ASP A 195 -36.04 -7.83 15.08
CA ASP A 195 -35.78 -8.84 14.02
C ASP A 195 -35.60 -8.30 12.58
N ASN A 196 -35.13 -7.05 12.39
CA ASN A 196 -34.99 -6.42 11.05
C ASN A 196 -33.57 -5.91 10.74
N CYS A 197 -32.52 -6.59 11.22
CA CYS A 197 -31.12 -6.27 10.88
C CYS A 197 -30.60 -7.21 9.78
N HIS A 198 -29.89 -6.66 8.78
CA HIS A 198 -29.27 -7.40 7.69
C HIS A 198 -27.75 -7.41 7.83
N ARG A 199 -27.11 -8.55 7.57
CA ARG A 199 -25.67 -8.79 7.76
C ARG A 199 -24.97 -8.84 6.41
N VAL A 200 -24.04 -7.92 6.19
CA VAL A 200 -23.31 -7.83 4.92
C VAL A 200 -21.83 -8.02 5.18
N THR A 201 -21.26 -9.08 4.60
CA THR A 201 -19.82 -9.36 4.64
C THR A 201 -19.19 -8.88 3.35
N ILE A 202 -18.15 -8.07 3.45
CA ILE A 202 -17.40 -7.58 2.29
C ILE A 202 -16.10 -8.36 2.23
N ILE A 203 -15.91 -9.09 1.14
CA ILE A 203 -14.72 -9.91 0.89
C ILE A 203 -13.82 -9.23 -0.12
N LEU A 204 -12.53 -9.42 0.13
CA LEU A 204 -11.40 -8.93 -0.60
C LEU A 204 -10.44 -10.16 -0.76
N HIS A 205 -9.94 -10.56 -1.95
CA HIS A 205 -9.57 -11.99 -2.29
C HIS A 205 -8.31 -12.28 -3.20
N LEU A 206 -7.70 -13.51 -3.22
CA LEU A 206 -7.06 -14.38 -4.28
C LEU A 206 -6.64 -15.88 -3.90
N ASN A 207 -6.81 -16.89 -4.81
CA ASN A 207 -5.86 -17.95 -5.33
C ASN A 207 -6.20 -19.50 -5.51
N ILE A 208 -5.68 -20.12 -6.62
CA ILE A 208 -5.72 -21.54 -7.14
C ILE A 208 -4.29 -22.24 -7.17
N PRO A 209 -4.15 -23.60 -7.23
CA PRO A 209 -2.89 -24.37 -7.20
C PRO A 209 -2.10 -24.50 -8.52
N ASN A 210 -0.84 -24.98 -8.41
CA ASN A 210 0.24 -25.02 -9.41
C ASN A 210 -0.03 -25.76 -10.74
N SER A 211 0.45 -25.15 -11.84
CA SER A 211 1.26 -25.83 -12.86
C SER A 211 2.42 -24.90 -13.27
N LEU A 212 3.51 -25.49 -13.78
CA LEU A 212 4.86 -24.93 -13.82
C LEU A 212 5.01 -23.61 -14.61
N SER A 213 5.94 -22.77 -14.14
CA SER A 213 6.45 -21.51 -14.75
C SER A 213 5.60 -20.24 -14.58
N THR A 214 5.62 -19.66 -13.37
CA THR A 214 5.67 -18.20 -13.07
C THR A 214 5.31 -18.02 -11.58
N LYS A 215 6.34 -17.92 -10.74
CA LYS A 215 6.18 -17.47 -9.35
C LYS A 215 6.01 -15.96 -9.40
N LEU A 216 4.79 -15.42 -9.24
CA LEU A 216 4.52 -14.16 -8.51
C LEU A 216 3.03 -13.70 -8.51
N ILE A 217 2.57 -13.21 -7.34
CA ILE A 217 1.46 -12.26 -7.06
C ILE A 217 0.05 -12.81 -6.93
N ARG A 218 -0.35 -13.18 -5.69
CA ARG A 218 -1.58 -13.93 -5.46
C ARG A 218 -2.25 -13.77 -4.08
N ARG A 219 -2.98 -12.66 -3.76
CA ARG A 219 -3.47 -12.34 -2.38
C ARG A 219 -4.66 -11.35 -2.22
N ASN A 220 -5.43 -11.40 -1.10
CA ASN A 220 -6.67 -10.66 -0.72
C ASN A 220 -6.44 -9.20 -0.25
N ARG A 221 -7.30 -8.21 -0.58
CA ARG A 221 -6.93 -6.76 -0.48
C ARG A 221 -8.04 -5.76 -0.08
N ALA A 222 -7.92 -5.05 1.05
CA ALA A 222 -8.79 -3.90 1.40
C ALA A 222 -8.49 -2.65 0.58
N GLY A 223 -8.79 -2.74 -0.72
CA GLY A 223 -8.64 -1.64 -1.67
C GLY A 223 -9.69 -0.56 -1.52
N VAL A 224 -9.46 0.53 -2.24
CA VAL A 224 -10.35 1.70 -2.27
C VAL A 224 -11.80 1.32 -2.53
N ILE A 225 -12.07 0.39 -3.44
CA ILE A 225 -13.43 -0.06 -3.78
C ILE A 225 -14.14 -0.67 -2.57
N GLY A 226 -13.53 -1.68 -1.95
CA GLY A 226 -14.10 -2.36 -0.79
C GLY A 226 -14.32 -1.43 0.41
N LEU A 227 -13.38 -0.53 0.67
CA LEU A 227 -13.47 0.43 1.78
C LEU A 227 -14.55 1.49 1.53
N THR A 228 -14.67 2.02 0.30
CA THR A 228 -15.73 2.98 -0.04
C THR A 228 -17.11 2.33 0.02
N ILE A 229 -17.26 1.07 -0.44
CA ILE A 229 -18.48 0.27 -0.28
C ILE A 229 -18.82 0.10 1.20
N ALA A 230 -17.86 -0.33 2.03
CA ALA A 230 -18.07 -0.53 3.46
C ALA A 230 -18.54 0.77 4.14
N LEU A 231 -17.91 1.90 3.81
CA LEU A 231 -18.29 3.19 4.34
C LEU A 231 -19.73 3.56 3.95
N LEU A 232 -20.10 3.44 2.67
CA LEU A 232 -21.46 3.80 2.25
C LEU A 232 -22.52 2.87 2.83
N LEU A 233 -22.29 1.56 2.84
CA LEU A 233 -23.21 0.61 3.47
C LEU A 233 -23.36 0.85 4.98
N SER A 234 -22.29 1.28 5.66
CA SER A 234 -22.32 1.55 7.11
C SER A 234 -23.17 2.78 7.50
N LYS A 235 -23.62 3.58 6.52
CA LYS A 235 -24.55 4.69 6.77
C LYS A 235 -25.95 4.19 7.12
N ASP A 236 -26.35 3.01 6.66
CA ASP A 236 -27.59 2.35 7.08
C ASP A 236 -27.31 1.53 8.34
N ALA A 237 -27.84 1.97 9.48
CA ALA A 237 -27.64 1.32 10.78
C ALA A 237 -28.19 -0.12 10.84
N LYS A 238 -29.07 -0.51 9.90
CA LYS A 238 -29.55 -1.89 9.75
C LYS A 238 -28.51 -2.83 9.19
N ASN A 239 -27.43 -2.31 8.58
CA ASN A 239 -26.30 -3.09 8.12
C ASN A 239 -25.35 -3.38 9.28
N LYS A 240 -25.11 -4.66 9.55
CA LYS A 240 -23.95 -5.10 10.33
C LYS A 240 -22.87 -5.53 9.34
N LEU A 241 -21.76 -4.79 9.36
CA LEU A 241 -20.69 -4.94 8.36
C LEU A 241 -19.47 -5.62 8.94
N PHE A 242 -18.98 -6.59 8.19
CA PHE A 242 -17.75 -7.30 8.47
C PHE A 242 -16.87 -7.32 7.22
N VAL A 243 -15.70 -6.69 7.33
CA VAL A 243 -14.73 -6.58 6.23
C VAL A 243 -13.61 -7.59 6.45
N ILE A 244 -13.44 -8.51 5.49
CA ILE A 244 -12.41 -9.55 5.52
C ILE A 244 -11.39 -9.26 4.41
N ALA A 245 -10.11 -9.16 4.77
CA ALA A 245 -9.01 -8.98 3.82
C ALA A 245 -7.69 -9.56 4.35
N GLU A 246 -6.81 -10.05 3.47
CA GLU A 246 -5.43 -10.41 3.86
C GLU A 246 -4.57 -9.17 4.01
N PHE A 247 -4.73 -8.18 3.12
CA PHE A 247 -4.05 -6.90 3.19
C PHE A 247 -4.96 -5.76 3.60
N MET A 248 -4.46 -4.91 4.49
CA MET A 248 -5.14 -3.75 5.05
C MET A 248 -4.36 -2.47 4.71
N PRO A 249 -5.00 -1.28 4.79
CA PRO A 249 -4.26 -0.02 4.68
C PRO A 249 -3.07 0.02 5.63
N GLY A 250 -1.90 0.37 5.10
CA GLY A 250 -0.59 0.25 5.76
C GLY A 250 0.30 -0.81 5.12
N ASP A 251 -0.29 -1.84 4.50
CA ASP A 251 0.47 -2.88 3.81
C ASP A 251 0.93 -2.42 2.42
N TYR A 252 2.11 -2.91 2.00
CA TYR A 252 2.61 -2.80 0.64
C TYR A 252 2.93 -4.18 0.11
N ASP A 253 2.14 -4.63 -0.87
CA ASP A 253 2.33 -5.87 -1.61
C ASP A 253 1.98 -5.58 -3.06
N ILE A 254 2.75 -6.05 -4.03
CA ILE A 254 2.51 -5.74 -5.45
C ILE A 254 1.10 -6.15 -5.92
N GLY A 255 0.52 -7.17 -5.29
CA GLY A 255 -0.88 -7.45 -5.45
C GLY A 255 -1.75 -6.27 -5.01
N TYR A 256 -1.53 -5.73 -3.83
CA TYR A 256 -2.36 -4.68 -3.29
C TYR A 256 -2.24 -3.37 -4.09
N ALA A 257 -3.08 -3.18 -5.10
CA ALA A 257 -2.98 -2.07 -6.06
C ALA A 257 -3.18 -0.69 -5.42
N SER A 258 -4.04 -0.59 -4.40
CA SER A 258 -4.51 0.69 -3.89
C SER A 258 -3.41 1.58 -3.30
N PRO A 259 -2.44 1.09 -2.49
CA PRO A 259 -1.32 1.91 -2.00
C PRO A 259 -0.31 2.35 -3.07
N TRP A 260 -0.25 1.65 -4.21
CA TRP A 260 0.67 1.95 -5.32
C TRP A 260 0.14 3.02 -6.28
N ALA A 261 -1.16 3.31 -6.24
CA ALA A 261 -1.77 4.29 -7.12
C ALA A 261 -1.18 5.70 -6.92
N GLY A 262 -1.41 6.59 -7.89
CA GLY A 262 -1.03 8.00 -7.79
C GLY A 262 -1.59 8.67 -6.53
N ALA A 263 -2.89 8.95 -6.40
CA ALA A 263 -3.97 8.79 -7.38
C ALA A 263 -4.60 10.16 -7.66
N ASN A 264 -5.22 10.34 -8.82
CA ASN A 264 -5.88 11.58 -9.20
C ASN A 264 -7.26 11.31 -9.82
N PHE A 265 -7.91 12.36 -10.30
CA PHE A 265 -9.10 12.25 -11.14
C PHE A 265 -8.76 12.73 -12.57
N PHE A 266 -8.44 11.79 -13.46
CA PHE A 266 -8.17 12.00 -14.88
C PHE A 266 -9.14 11.15 -15.69
N PRO A 267 -10.24 11.72 -16.24
CA PRO A 267 -11.22 10.94 -16.99
C PRO A 267 -10.59 10.21 -18.17
N THR A 268 -10.69 8.88 -18.17
CA THR A 268 -10.05 8.02 -19.20
C THR A 268 -11.06 7.21 -19.98
N ALA A 269 -12.34 7.33 -19.62
CA ALA A 269 -13.41 6.57 -20.24
C ALA A 269 -13.83 7.17 -21.58
N GLU A 270 -14.20 6.31 -22.52
CA GLU A 270 -14.96 6.73 -23.70
C GLU A 270 -16.35 7.20 -23.29
N GLN A 271 -16.84 8.28 -23.91
CA GLN A 271 -18.16 8.83 -23.62
C GLN A 271 -19.27 7.79 -23.86
N GLY A 272 -20.26 7.75 -22.98
CA GLY A 272 -21.39 6.81 -23.06
C GLY A 272 -21.13 5.44 -22.42
N THR A 273 -19.90 5.13 -22.03
CA THR A 273 -19.59 3.89 -21.30
C THR A 273 -20.02 3.96 -19.83
N LEU A 274 -20.16 2.79 -19.18
CA LEU A 274 -20.38 2.71 -17.74
C LEU A 274 -19.27 3.45 -16.96
N GLN A 275 -18.01 3.31 -17.38
CA GLN A 275 -16.89 3.98 -16.72
C GLN A 275 -17.06 5.52 -16.74
N ALA A 276 -17.50 6.12 -17.85
CA ALA A 276 -17.73 7.56 -17.94
C ALA A 276 -18.81 8.03 -16.95
N GLN A 277 -19.89 7.26 -16.79
CA GLN A 277 -20.95 7.55 -15.82
C GLN A 277 -20.44 7.50 -14.37
N LEU A 278 -19.60 6.49 -14.08
CA LEU A 278 -18.97 6.33 -12.76
C LEU A 278 -17.99 7.46 -12.44
N GLU A 279 -17.17 7.87 -13.42
CA GLU A 279 -16.24 9.00 -13.30
C GLU A 279 -16.98 10.30 -13.02
N GLN A 280 -17.99 10.63 -13.84
CA GLN A 280 -18.79 11.85 -13.68
C GLN A 280 -19.46 11.94 -12.30
N SER A 281 -20.00 10.83 -11.81
CA SER A 281 -20.68 10.79 -10.52
C SER A 281 -19.70 10.88 -9.35
N THR A 282 -18.55 10.19 -9.45
CA THR A 282 -17.51 10.19 -8.40
C THR A 282 -16.85 11.56 -8.24
N TRP A 283 -16.72 12.35 -9.32
CA TRP A 283 -16.16 13.70 -9.26
C TRP A 283 -16.85 14.58 -8.21
N LYS A 284 -18.19 14.55 -8.14
CA LYS A 284 -18.96 15.36 -7.19
C LYS A 284 -18.51 15.11 -5.74
N VAL A 285 -18.25 13.84 -5.41
CA VAL A 285 -17.80 13.45 -4.07
C VAL A 285 -16.34 13.86 -3.86
N LEU A 286 -15.45 13.59 -4.81
CA LEU A 286 -14.04 13.97 -4.70
C LEU A 286 -13.84 15.48 -4.56
N ARG A 287 -14.62 16.27 -5.30
CA ARG A 287 -14.68 17.73 -5.19
C ARG A 287 -15.14 18.16 -3.79
N HIS A 288 -16.17 17.52 -3.24
CA HIS A 288 -16.61 17.77 -1.87
C HIS A 288 -15.55 17.40 -0.82
N LEU A 289 -14.89 16.25 -0.96
CA LEU A 289 -13.81 15.85 -0.04
C LEU A 289 -12.64 16.84 -0.07
N ALA A 290 -12.24 17.29 -1.27
CA ALA A 290 -11.16 18.26 -1.44
C ALA A 290 -11.50 19.65 -0.86
N THR A 291 -12.78 20.02 -0.82
CA THR A 291 -13.23 21.33 -0.28
C THR A 291 -13.51 21.29 1.21
N SER A 292 -14.08 20.19 1.71
CA SER A 292 -14.81 20.18 2.97
C SER A 292 -14.28 19.15 3.99
N VAL A 293 -13.42 18.21 3.56
CA VAL A 293 -12.95 17.09 4.39
C VAL A 293 -11.42 16.96 4.29
N PRO A 294 -10.65 17.91 4.82
CA PRO A 294 -9.19 17.93 4.67
C PRO A 294 -8.50 16.68 5.23
N GLU A 295 -9.08 16.05 6.26
CA GLU A 295 -8.60 14.80 6.85
C GLU A 295 -8.67 13.60 5.90
N ALA A 296 -9.49 13.67 4.83
CA ALA A 296 -9.49 12.67 3.78
C ALA A 296 -8.18 12.71 2.95
N CYS A 297 -7.38 13.78 3.06
CA CYS A 297 -6.13 13.95 2.31
C CYS A 297 -6.36 13.88 0.79
N VAL A 298 -7.41 14.57 0.35
CA VAL A 298 -7.70 14.91 -1.04
C VAL A 298 -7.54 16.43 -1.16
N HIS A 299 -6.84 16.91 -2.19
CA HIS A 299 -6.72 18.35 -2.45
C HIS A 299 -6.91 18.67 -3.93
N PHE A 300 -7.17 19.93 -4.26
CA PHE A 300 -7.14 20.37 -5.64
C PHE A 300 -5.71 20.58 -6.12
N GLN A 301 -5.49 20.28 -7.40
CA GLN A 301 -4.34 20.76 -8.17
C GLN A 301 -4.81 21.21 -9.55
N GLU A 302 -4.17 22.24 -10.10
CA GLU A 302 -4.24 22.44 -11.55
C GLU A 302 -3.54 21.27 -12.23
N ALA A 303 -4.07 20.81 -13.35
CA ALA A 303 -3.52 19.77 -14.18
C ALA A 303 -3.37 20.27 -15.61
N VAL A 304 -2.33 19.80 -16.29
CA VAL A 304 -2.15 19.95 -17.73
C VAL A 304 -1.91 18.59 -18.36
N VAL A 305 -2.69 18.27 -19.40
CA VAL A 305 -2.50 17.05 -20.20
C VAL A 305 -2.11 17.43 -21.61
N TYR A 306 -1.07 16.78 -22.14
CA TYR A 306 -0.47 17.09 -23.44
C TYR A 306 -0.64 15.95 -24.43
N THR A 307 -0.97 16.30 -25.68
CA THR A 307 -0.99 15.41 -26.83
C THR A 307 0.22 15.72 -27.70
N ARG A 308 1.11 14.74 -27.87
CA ARG A 308 2.28 14.88 -28.77
C ARG A 308 1.84 15.00 -30.22
N GLU A 309 2.65 15.68 -31.03
CA GLU A 309 2.43 15.81 -32.48
C GLU A 309 2.28 14.44 -33.17
N GLU A 310 3.13 13.49 -32.81
CA GLU A 310 3.11 12.11 -33.33
C GLU A 310 1.92 11.27 -32.83
N ASP A 311 1.26 11.68 -31.74
CA ASP A 311 0.18 10.92 -31.08
C ASP A 311 -1.21 11.49 -31.38
N VAL A 312 -1.36 12.53 -32.22
CA VAL A 312 -2.65 13.18 -32.50
C VAL A 312 -3.72 12.19 -32.98
N GLY A 313 -3.33 11.20 -33.80
CA GLY A 313 -4.23 10.14 -34.28
C GLY A 313 -4.50 9.01 -33.27
N LEU A 314 -3.79 8.99 -32.15
CA LEU A 314 -3.86 7.97 -31.08
C LEU A 314 -4.39 8.54 -29.76
N ALA A 315 -4.77 9.81 -29.75
CA ALA A 315 -5.20 10.52 -28.56
C ALA A 315 -6.52 9.91 -28.03
N GLY A 316 -6.47 9.34 -26.83
CA GLY A 316 -7.60 8.72 -26.15
C GLY A 316 -8.41 9.72 -25.32
N PRO A 317 -9.40 9.28 -24.51
CA PRO A 317 -10.38 10.18 -23.90
C PRO A 317 -9.84 11.28 -22.98
N LEU A 318 -8.69 11.04 -22.34
CA LEU A 318 -8.01 12.04 -21.51
C LEU A 318 -7.27 13.10 -22.34
N PHE A 319 -6.79 12.73 -23.54
CA PHE A 319 -5.92 13.55 -24.35
C PHE A 319 -6.65 13.93 -25.63
N VAL A 320 -6.91 15.22 -25.84
CA VAL A 320 -7.57 15.69 -27.06
C VAL A 320 -6.56 16.25 -28.04
N GLY A 321 -6.83 16.07 -29.33
CA GLY A 321 -6.07 16.69 -30.41
C GLY A 321 -6.44 18.17 -30.60
N PRO A 322 -5.71 18.89 -31.47
CA PRO A 322 -5.97 20.30 -31.77
C PRO A 322 -7.43 20.54 -32.19
N GLY A 323 -8.05 21.60 -31.65
CA GLY A 323 -9.41 22.01 -32.01
C GLY A 323 -10.52 21.08 -31.50
N LYS A 324 -10.21 20.08 -30.66
CA LYS A 324 -11.20 19.20 -30.03
C LYS A 324 -11.37 19.52 -28.55
N GLU A 325 -12.58 19.33 -28.03
CA GLU A 325 -12.87 19.42 -26.60
C GLU A 325 -13.13 18.03 -26.02
N PRO A 326 -12.69 17.76 -24.76
CA PRO A 326 -13.00 16.51 -24.11
C PRO A 326 -14.45 16.45 -23.64
N TRP A 327 -15.06 15.26 -23.63
CA TRP A 327 -16.44 15.09 -23.12
C TRP A 327 -16.57 15.50 -21.64
N TRP A 328 -15.47 15.44 -20.89
CA TRP A 328 -15.41 15.74 -19.46
C TRP A 328 -15.17 17.23 -19.17
N LYS A 329 -15.15 18.11 -20.17
CA LYS A 329 -14.87 19.56 -19.97
C LYS A 329 -15.80 20.20 -18.92
N ASP A 330 -17.07 19.80 -18.92
CA ASP A 330 -18.11 20.33 -18.02
C ASP A 330 -18.25 19.49 -16.74
N VAL A 331 -17.44 18.41 -16.61
CA VAL A 331 -17.37 17.61 -15.39
C VAL A 331 -16.43 18.28 -14.41
N VAL A 332 -15.21 18.62 -14.84
CA VAL A 332 -14.16 19.21 -13.99
C VAL A 332 -14.23 20.74 -13.99
N ASP A 333 -13.58 21.37 -13.00
CA ASP A 333 -13.54 22.82 -12.89
C ASP A 333 -12.46 23.40 -13.84
N ASP A 334 -12.67 24.63 -14.34
CA ASP A 334 -11.68 25.44 -15.09
C ASP A 334 -11.03 24.78 -16.33
N CYS A 335 -11.76 23.90 -17.03
CA CYS A 335 -11.26 23.20 -18.23
C CYS A 335 -11.11 24.14 -19.44
N ARG A 336 -9.91 24.22 -20.00
CA ARG A 336 -9.56 25.06 -21.16
C ARG A 336 -8.39 24.50 -21.97
N GLY A 337 -8.34 24.81 -23.26
CA GLY A 337 -7.17 24.53 -24.10
C GLY A 337 -5.96 25.38 -23.71
N VAL A 338 -4.75 24.87 -23.96
CA VAL A 338 -3.50 25.64 -23.86
C VAL A 338 -3.27 26.36 -25.19
N PRO A 339 -3.00 27.68 -25.18
CA PRO A 339 -2.66 28.43 -26.41
C PRO A 339 -1.46 27.83 -27.13
N SER A 340 -1.46 27.89 -28.46
CA SER A 340 -0.40 27.30 -29.30
C SER A 340 1.00 27.82 -28.99
N GLU A 341 1.10 29.10 -28.61
CA GLU A 341 2.30 29.82 -28.25
C GLU A 341 2.88 29.39 -26.89
N ASP A 342 2.06 28.79 -26.03
CA ASP A 342 2.44 28.29 -24.70
C ASP A 342 2.77 26.78 -24.72
N LEU A 343 2.62 26.10 -25.87
CA LEU A 343 2.87 24.67 -25.97
C LEU A 343 4.37 24.36 -25.98
N PRO A 344 4.83 23.35 -25.21
CA PRO A 344 6.20 22.85 -25.32
C PRO A 344 6.48 22.30 -26.72
N ARG A 345 7.75 22.33 -27.13
CA ARG A 345 8.19 21.75 -28.41
C ARG A 345 7.76 20.27 -28.53
N GLY A 346 7.18 19.90 -29.67
CA GLY A 346 6.74 18.52 -29.95
C GLY A 346 5.34 18.19 -29.40
N ILE A 347 4.64 19.18 -28.84
CA ILE A 347 3.26 19.05 -28.36
C ILE A 347 2.31 19.75 -29.34
N ALA A 348 1.31 19.01 -29.82
CA ALA A 348 0.30 19.53 -30.74
C ALA A 348 -0.89 20.18 -30.03
N ALA A 349 -1.24 19.68 -28.83
CA ALA A 349 -2.35 20.22 -28.05
C ALA A 349 -2.12 20.03 -26.55
N GLY A 350 -2.70 20.92 -25.76
CA GLY A 350 -2.72 20.83 -24.31
C GLY A 350 -4.10 21.19 -23.76
N THR A 351 -4.51 20.54 -22.67
CA THR A 351 -5.72 20.90 -21.93
C THR A 351 -5.36 21.13 -20.47
N LYS A 352 -5.70 22.31 -19.95
CA LYS A 352 -5.56 22.68 -18.53
C LYS A 352 -6.91 22.60 -17.84
N PHE A 353 -6.94 22.09 -16.62
CA PHE A 353 -8.15 21.98 -15.83
C PHE A 353 -7.82 21.82 -14.34
N LYS A 354 -8.77 22.12 -13.47
CA LYS A 354 -8.64 21.93 -12.04
C LYS A 354 -9.25 20.58 -11.66
N THR A 355 -8.44 19.73 -11.03
CA THR A 355 -8.86 18.40 -10.59
C THR A 355 -8.30 18.10 -9.20
N VAL A 356 -8.37 16.85 -8.74
CA VAL A 356 -7.89 16.45 -7.42
C VAL A 356 -6.71 15.48 -7.47
N CYS A 357 -5.83 15.57 -6.48
CA CYS A 357 -4.87 14.52 -6.13
C CYS A 357 -5.19 13.98 -4.73
N ILE A 358 -5.13 12.66 -4.60
CA ILE A 358 -5.42 11.90 -3.40
C ILE A 358 -4.10 11.36 -2.87
N ASN A 359 -3.88 11.44 -1.56
CA ASN A 359 -2.78 10.73 -0.89
C ASN A 359 -3.25 9.32 -0.49
N PRO A 360 -2.95 8.25 -1.27
CA PRO A 360 -3.61 6.96 -1.07
C PRO A 360 -3.36 6.30 0.29
N PRO A 361 -2.12 6.27 0.84
CA PRO A 361 -1.89 5.74 2.19
C PRO A 361 -2.74 6.40 3.28
N LEU A 362 -2.89 7.74 3.24
CA LEU A 362 -3.69 8.46 4.23
C LEU A 362 -5.19 8.35 3.94
N TYR A 363 -5.61 8.45 2.69
CA TYR A 363 -7.00 8.32 2.27
C TYR A 363 -7.59 6.95 2.62
N LEU A 364 -6.84 5.86 2.37
CA LEU A 364 -7.26 4.51 2.73
C LEU A 364 -7.39 4.35 4.26
N SER A 365 -6.47 4.95 5.02
CA SER A 365 -6.52 4.95 6.50
C SER A 365 -7.70 5.78 7.03
N TRP A 366 -8.02 6.90 6.37
CA TRP A 366 -9.19 7.71 6.65
C TRP A 366 -10.49 6.92 6.40
N LEU A 367 -10.61 6.21 5.27
CA LEU A 367 -11.76 5.35 4.99
C LEU A 367 -11.96 4.28 6.07
N VAL A 368 -10.88 3.62 6.52
CA VAL A 368 -10.95 2.67 7.64
C VAL A 368 -11.43 3.34 8.90
N SER A 369 -10.92 4.53 9.23
CA SER A 369 -11.32 5.28 10.42
C SER A 369 -12.80 5.64 10.39
N GLU A 370 -13.31 6.10 9.24
CA GLU A 370 -14.74 6.40 9.07
C GLU A 370 -15.63 5.15 9.14
N CYS A 371 -15.16 4.02 8.60
CA CYS A 371 -15.84 2.73 8.77
C CYS A 371 -15.89 2.31 10.26
N ARG A 372 -14.76 2.40 10.96
CA ARG A 372 -14.65 2.04 12.40
C ARG A 372 -15.57 2.89 13.26
N ARG A 373 -15.65 4.20 13.00
CA ARG A 373 -16.55 5.13 13.70
C ARG A 373 -18.03 4.72 13.59
N ARG A 374 -18.38 3.97 12.54
CA ARG A 374 -19.73 3.47 12.27
C ARG A 374 -19.92 2.01 12.69
N GLY A 375 -18.97 1.44 13.43
CA GLY A 375 -19.07 0.09 13.97
C GLY A 375 -18.72 -1.02 12.97
N VAL A 376 -18.07 -0.70 11.84
CA VAL A 376 -17.56 -1.72 10.92
C VAL A 376 -16.44 -2.51 11.60
N ILE A 377 -16.50 -3.84 11.50
CA ILE A 377 -15.48 -4.73 12.05
C ILE A 377 -14.57 -5.19 10.91
N PHE A 378 -13.27 -5.13 11.13
CA PHE A 378 -12.26 -5.59 10.18
C PHE A 378 -11.61 -6.85 10.74
N LYS A 379 -11.42 -7.87 9.90
CA LYS A 379 -10.64 -9.05 10.23
C LYS A 379 -9.58 -9.27 9.15
N ARG A 380 -8.33 -9.38 9.59
CA ARG A 380 -7.28 -9.87 8.71
C ARG A 380 -7.46 -11.38 8.58
N GLN A 381 -7.90 -11.83 7.42
CA GLN A 381 -8.07 -13.25 7.11
C GLN A 381 -7.99 -13.45 5.60
N LYS A 382 -7.36 -14.56 5.22
CA LYS A 382 -7.40 -15.07 3.86
C LYS A 382 -8.65 -15.93 3.69
N ILE A 383 -9.46 -15.57 2.71
CA ILE A 383 -10.54 -16.38 2.13
C ILE A 383 -9.97 -17.08 0.89
N ILE A 384 -10.51 -18.21 0.44
CA ILE A 384 -10.16 -18.89 -0.82
C ILE A 384 -11.34 -19.20 -1.75
N SER A 385 -12.58 -19.15 -1.24
CA SER A 385 -13.80 -19.35 -2.02
C SER A 385 -14.92 -18.40 -1.57
N ILE A 386 -15.90 -18.19 -2.46
CA ILE A 386 -17.12 -17.44 -2.11
C ILE A 386 -17.84 -18.11 -0.94
N THR A 387 -17.94 -19.43 -0.97
CA THR A 387 -18.56 -20.24 0.09
C THR A 387 -17.93 -19.99 1.46
N GLU A 388 -16.60 -19.99 1.55
CA GLU A 388 -15.90 -19.76 2.83
C GLU A 388 -16.26 -18.40 3.44
N ALA A 389 -16.51 -17.39 2.61
CA ALA A 389 -16.89 -16.08 3.11
C ALA A 389 -18.39 -15.93 3.39
N GLN A 390 -19.25 -16.70 2.74
CA GLN A 390 -20.64 -16.86 3.18
C GLN A 390 -20.68 -17.53 4.56
N ASP A 391 -19.84 -18.54 4.76
CA ASP A 391 -19.70 -19.31 6.00
C ASP A 391 -18.91 -18.59 7.08
N ALA A 392 -18.19 -17.50 6.73
CA ALA A 392 -17.42 -16.73 7.68
C ALA A 392 -18.32 -16.25 8.81
N GLN A 393 -18.03 -16.70 10.03
CA GLN A 393 -18.81 -16.37 11.21
C GLN A 393 -18.77 -14.85 11.42
N HIS A 394 -19.89 -14.19 11.13
CA HIS A 394 -20.02 -12.77 11.41
C HIS A 394 -19.85 -12.55 12.92
N PRO A 395 -19.15 -11.50 13.37
CA PRO A 395 -18.91 -11.25 14.81
C PRO A 395 -20.17 -11.15 15.69
N CYS A 396 -21.35 -11.07 15.08
CA CYS A 396 -22.64 -11.11 15.78
C CYS A 396 -23.15 -12.54 16.04
N GLY A 397 -22.34 -13.58 15.76
CA GLY A 397 -22.68 -14.98 15.97
C GLY A 397 -23.72 -15.57 15.01
N ARG A 398 -24.01 -14.89 13.88
CA ARG A 398 -24.99 -15.35 12.88
C ARG A 398 -24.34 -15.43 11.48
N ALA A 399 -24.90 -16.23 10.58
CA ALA A 399 -24.41 -16.36 9.20
C ALA A 399 -24.53 -15.05 8.40
N THR A 400 -23.64 -14.89 7.42
CA THR A 400 -23.67 -13.77 6.48
C THR A 400 -24.92 -13.83 5.60
N ASP A 401 -25.64 -12.71 5.43
CA ASP A 401 -26.76 -12.67 4.48
C ASP A 401 -26.25 -12.38 3.07
N ILE A 402 -25.46 -11.32 2.92
CA ILE A 402 -24.94 -10.85 1.63
C ILE A 402 -23.43 -10.77 1.67
N VAL A 403 -22.80 -11.29 0.63
CA VAL A 403 -21.39 -11.16 0.33
C VAL A 403 -21.19 -10.09 -0.73
N VAL A 404 -20.27 -9.15 -0.50
CA VAL A 404 -19.78 -8.24 -1.54
C VAL A 404 -18.34 -8.62 -1.89
N ASN A 405 -18.11 -9.07 -3.12
CA ASN A 405 -16.80 -9.37 -3.68
C ASN A 405 -16.17 -8.11 -4.28
N ALA A 406 -15.22 -7.49 -3.56
CA ALA A 406 -14.45 -6.32 -4.03
C ALA A 406 -12.94 -6.63 -4.18
N THR A 407 -12.64 -7.80 -4.75
CA THR A 407 -11.34 -8.46 -4.59
C THR A 407 -10.30 -8.08 -5.66
N GLY A 408 -10.66 -7.26 -6.64
CA GLY A 408 -9.75 -6.83 -7.72
C GLY A 408 -9.26 -8.00 -8.58
N LEU A 409 -7.93 -8.10 -8.81
CA LEU A 409 -7.31 -9.27 -9.47
C LEU A 409 -7.58 -10.58 -8.71
N GLY A 410 -7.99 -10.48 -7.45
CA GLY A 410 -8.52 -11.57 -6.64
C GLY A 410 -9.48 -12.49 -7.34
N SER A 411 -10.43 -11.88 -8.04
CA SER A 411 -11.55 -12.58 -8.67
C SER A 411 -11.13 -13.49 -9.82
N LYS A 412 -9.91 -13.34 -10.37
CA LYS A 412 -9.38 -14.25 -11.41
C LYS A 412 -9.24 -15.69 -10.92
N SER A 413 -9.16 -15.90 -9.60
CA SER A 413 -8.86 -17.20 -8.98
C SER A 413 -9.61 -17.42 -7.66
N LEU A 414 -10.64 -16.61 -7.41
CA LEU A 414 -11.58 -16.84 -6.32
C LEU A 414 -12.45 -18.02 -6.72
N LYS A 415 -12.40 -19.13 -5.97
CA LYS A 415 -13.27 -20.28 -6.26
C LYS A 415 -14.74 -19.84 -6.16
N GLY A 416 -15.51 -20.14 -7.20
CA GLY A 416 -16.88 -19.64 -7.36
C GLY A 416 -16.98 -18.27 -8.04
N VAL A 417 -15.89 -17.74 -8.61
CA VAL A 417 -15.90 -16.56 -9.48
C VAL A 417 -15.02 -16.78 -10.71
N GLU A 418 -13.74 -17.12 -10.50
CA GLU A 418 -12.81 -17.55 -11.56
C GLU A 418 -12.84 -16.72 -12.86
N ASP A 419 -12.93 -15.39 -12.72
CA ASP A 419 -13.13 -14.48 -13.85
C ASP A 419 -11.87 -14.41 -14.72
N SER A 420 -11.87 -15.19 -15.80
CA SER A 420 -10.75 -15.33 -16.73
C SER A 420 -10.46 -14.05 -17.53
N THR A 421 -11.43 -13.14 -17.62
CA THR A 421 -11.32 -11.86 -18.34
C THR A 421 -10.47 -10.83 -17.61
N LEU A 422 -10.14 -11.07 -16.33
CA LEU A 422 -9.20 -10.25 -15.58
C LEU A 422 -7.76 -10.44 -16.04
N PHE A 423 -6.99 -9.36 -16.10
CA PHE A 423 -5.56 -9.39 -16.37
C PHE A 423 -4.84 -8.25 -15.64
N PRO A 424 -3.57 -8.40 -15.25
CA PRO A 424 -2.82 -7.30 -14.68
C PRO A 424 -2.36 -6.33 -15.77
N ALA A 425 -2.29 -5.05 -15.42
CA ALA A 425 -1.43 -4.12 -16.14
C ALA A 425 -0.41 -3.52 -15.15
N ARG A 426 0.85 -3.91 -15.29
CA ARG A 426 1.94 -3.44 -14.44
C ARG A 426 2.14 -1.94 -14.62
N GLY A 427 2.23 -1.25 -13.49
CA GLY A 427 2.50 0.17 -13.39
C GLY A 427 3.67 0.39 -12.45
N GLN A 428 4.72 1.03 -12.97
CA GLN A 428 5.88 1.45 -12.20
C GLN A 428 5.84 2.96 -11.98
N THR A 429 6.24 3.39 -10.79
CA THR A 429 6.34 4.79 -10.40
C THR A 429 7.59 5.06 -9.58
N VAL A 430 7.96 6.34 -9.49
CA VAL A 430 8.97 6.85 -8.55
C VAL A 430 8.30 7.91 -7.69
N LEU A 431 8.42 7.77 -6.37
CA LEU A 431 7.99 8.78 -5.41
C LEU A 431 9.15 9.71 -5.10
N VAL A 432 8.96 11.02 -5.23
CA VAL A 432 9.97 12.06 -4.97
C VAL A 432 9.48 13.10 -3.95
N GLU A 433 10.41 13.80 -3.30
CA GLU A 433 10.09 14.92 -2.39
C GLU A 433 9.71 16.21 -3.14
N ASN A 434 10.14 16.36 -4.40
CA ASN A 434 9.94 17.55 -5.22
C ASN A 434 8.46 17.80 -5.47
N ASP A 435 8.01 19.06 -5.42
CA ASP A 435 6.63 19.47 -5.69
C ASP A 435 6.63 20.52 -6.82
N PRO A 436 6.14 20.18 -8.02
CA PRO A 436 6.04 21.13 -9.13
C PRO A 436 4.85 22.11 -9.02
N GLY A 437 3.92 21.91 -8.06
CA GLY A 437 2.74 22.74 -7.85
C GLY A 437 1.51 22.38 -8.70
N TYR A 438 1.66 21.55 -9.72
CA TYR A 438 0.60 21.11 -10.62
C TYR A 438 0.78 19.66 -11.07
N MET A 439 -0.25 19.06 -11.66
CA MET A 439 -0.17 17.73 -12.27
C MET A 439 0.11 17.85 -13.76
N MET A 440 0.90 16.93 -14.30
CA MET A 440 1.17 16.86 -15.73
C MET A 440 1.01 15.42 -16.20
N ALA A 441 0.45 15.23 -17.41
CA ALA A 441 0.57 13.96 -18.13
C ALA A 441 0.73 14.22 -19.63
N VAL A 442 1.34 13.27 -20.34
CA VAL A 442 1.49 13.31 -21.79
C VAL A 442 1.08 11.98 -22.42
N THR A 443 0.54 12.03 -23.64
CA THR A 443 0.30 10.83 -24.46
C THR A 443 1.59 10.00 -24.59
N ALA A 444 1.48 8.70 -24.85
CA ALA A 444 2.64 7.82 -25.03
C ALA A 444 2.47 6.83 -26.18
N GLY A 445 1.42 6.97 -26.99
CA GLY A 445 0.99 5.96 -27.95
C GLY A 445 0.98 4.55 -27.33
N ARG A 446 1.75 3.63 -27.92
CA ARG A 446 1.96 2.26 -27.41
C ARG A 446 3.37 2.02 -26.83
N ASP A 447 4.14 3.09 -26.59
CA ASP A 447 5.53 3.01 -26.14
C ASP A 447 5.68 3.55 -24.72
N ASP A 448 5.86 2.65 -23.74
CA ASP A 448 6.07 3.00 -22.34
C ASP A 448 7.26 3.96 -22.12
N ARG A 449 8.27 3.93 -23.00
CA ARG A 449 9.44 4.83 -22.90
C ARG A 449 9.05 6.30 -23.12
N LYS A 450 7.91 6.53 -23.74
CA LYS A 450 7.36 7.86 -24.01
C LYS A 450 6.41 8.33 -22.90
N LEU A 451 6.05 7.47 -21.96
CA LEU A 451 5.09 7.81 -20.90
C LEU A 451 5.71 8.79 -19.90
N GLY A 452 4.90 9.75 -19.45
CA GLY A 452 5.30 10.73 -18.45
C GLY A 452 4.06 11.30 -17.75
N TYR A 453 4.03 11.23 -16.42
CA TYR A 453 3.10 11.99 -15.61
C TYR A 453 3.68 12.30 -14.24
N CYS A 454 3.23 13.41 -13.64
CA CYS A 454 3.49 13.75 -12.26
C CYS A 454 2.22 14.18 -11.53
N MET A 455 2.13 13.85 -10.25
CA MET A 455 1.07 14.35 -9.36
C MET A 455 1.52 14.40 -7.91
N THR A 456 1.20 15.48 -7.21
CA THR A 456 1.67 15.71 -5.84
C THR A 456 0.58 15.30 -4.87
N ARG A 457 0.85 14.31 -4.04
CA ARG A 457 -0.11 13.84 -3.05
C ARG A 457 -0.33 14.91 -1.98
N ALA A 458 -1.60 15.09 -1.59
CA ALA A 458 -2.00 15.97 -0.49
C ALA A 458 -1.24 15.67 0.82
N ALA A 459 -1.23 16.65 1.73
CA ALA A 459 -0.64 16.53 3.07
C ALA A 459 0.83 16.09 3.09
N GLY A 460 1.63 16.55 2.11
CA GLY A 460 3.06 16.24 2.04
C GLY A 460 3.36 14.77 1.71
N GLY A 461 2.45 14.09 1.00
CA GLY A 461 2.60 12.68 0.62
C GLY A 461 3.68 12.41 -0.44
N GLY A 462 4.34 13.46 -0.92
CA GLY A 462 5.33 13.43 -2.01
C GLY A 462 4.68 13.39 -3.40
N THR A 463 5.51 13.49 -4.42
CA THR A 463 5.09 13.53 -5.82
C THR A 463 5.34 12.20 -6.49
N ILE A 464 4.30 11.64 -7.10
CA ILE A 464 4.40 10.44 -7.90
C ILE A 464 4.79 10.82 -9.31
N LEU A 465 5.88 10.23 -9.79
CA LEU A 465 6.32 10.24 -11.18
C LEU A 465 6.02 8.89 -11.79
N GLY A 466 5.46 8.87 -13.00
CA GLY A 466 5.31 7.64 -13.74
C GLY A 466 5.43 7.84 -15.24
N GLY A 467 5.44 6.76 -16.00
CA GLY A 467 5.29 5.39 -15.52
C GLY A 467 5.28 4.39 -16.67
N CYS A 468 4.50 3.33 -16.54
CA CYS A 468 4.28 2.35 -17.60
C CYS A 468 2.87 1.74 -17.53
N PHE A 469 2.47 1.10 -18.62
CA PHE A 469 1.26 0.30 -18.73
C PHE A 469 1.57 -1.01 -19.47
N GLN A 470 1.98 -2.03 -18.71
CA GLN A 470 2.42 -3.30 -19.29
C GLN A 470 1.39 -4.40 -19.03
N LYS A 471 0.56 -4.66 -20.03
CA LYS A 471 -0.46 -5.72 -19.99
C LYS A 471 0.19 -7.10 -19.78
N ASP A 472 -0.44 -7.94 -18.96
CA ASP A 472 -0.04 -9.31 -18.65
C ASP A 472 1.37 -9.45 -18.03
N ASN A 473 1.95 -8.34 -17.55
CA ASN A 473 3.24 -8.34 -16.88
C ASN A 473 3.06 -8.42 -15.36
N PHE A 474 3.71 -9.42 -14.74
CA PHE A 474 3.67 -9.69 -13.30
C PHE A 474 5.00 -9.36 -12.59
N GLU A 475 5.96 -8.72 -13.27
CA GLU A 475 7.24 -8.37 -12.66
C GLU A 475 7.03 -7.39 -11.50
N SER A 476 7.61 -7.73 -10.34
CA SER A 476 7.50 -6.91 -9.12
C SER A 476 8.65 -5.97 -8.87
N SER A 477 9.78 -6.27 -9.47
CA SER A 477 10.99 -5.48 -9.35
C SER A 477 10.85 -4.22 -10.19
N ALA A 478 11.41 -3.12 -9.69
CA ALA A 478 11.48 -1.89 -10.48
C ALA A 478 12.56 -2.02 -11.56
N ASP A 479 12.23 -1.59 -12.78
CA ASP A 479 13.17 -1.42 -13.89
C ASP A 479 13.75 0.02 -13.83
N PHE A 480 15.02 0.14 -13.45
CA PHE A 480 15.66 1.44 -13.28
C PHE A 480 15.93 2.17 -14.60
N ASN A 481 16.00 1.46 -15.73
CA ASN A 481 16.14 2.10 -17.04
C ASN A 481 14.82 2.78 -17.42
N LEU A 482 13.72 2.04 -17.26
CA LEU A 482 12.38 2.60 -17.46
C LEU A 482 12.12 3.77 -16.50
N ALA A 483 12.52 3.66 -15.23
CA ALA A 483 12.41 4.75 -14.26
C ALA A 483 13.15 6.00 -14.72
N SER A 484 14.40 5.85 -15.15
CA SER A 484 15.22 6.96 -15.64
C SER A 484 14.56 7.65 -16.84
N GLN A 485 13.95 6.87 -17.73
CA GLN A 485 13.29 7.40 -18.91
C GLN A 485 12.06 8.25 -18.58
N PHE A 486 11.10 7.74 -17.80
CA PHE A 486 9.92 8.54 -17.49
C PHE A 486 10.24 9.71 -16.55
N MET A 487 11.25 9.60 -15.68
CA MET A 487 11.73 10.74 -14.88
C MET A 487 12.27 11.85 -15.79
N LYS A 488 13.05 11.49 -16.83
CA LYS A 488 13.51 12.45 -17.83
C LYS A 488 12.33 13.11 -18.55
N ASN A 489 11.35 12.31 -19.02
CA ASN A 489 10.16 12.83 -19.69
C ASN A 489 9.39 13.83 -18.81
N VAL A 490 9.28 13.55 -17.49
CA VAL A 490 8.67 14.49 -16.56
C VAL A 490 9.48 15.77 -16.43
N VAL A 491 10.80 15.69 -16.20
CA VAL A 491 11.65 16.88 -16.05
C VAL A 491 11.62 17.76 -17.30
N ASP A 492 11.61 17.16 -18.50
CA ASP A 492 11.57 17.89 -19.76
C ASP A 492 10.25 18.68 -19.94
N LEU A 493 9.11 18.10 -19.55
CA LEU A 493 7.77 18.70 -19.71
C LEU A 493 7.28 19.49 -18.50
N CYS A 494 7.90 19.28 -17.34
CA CYS A 494 7.59 19.90 -16.07
C CYS A 494 8.89 20.38 -15.39
N PRO A 495 9.63 21.32 -16.01
CA PRO A 495 10.96 21.71 -15.53
C PRO A 495 10.93 22.35 -14.13
N SER A 496 9.77 22.87 -13.70
CA SER A 496 9.58 23.40 -12.34
C SER A 496 9.72 22.36 -11.23
N ILE A 497 9.72 21.06 -11.56
CA ILE A 497 9.94 20.00 -10.57
C ILE A 497 11.36 19.97 -10.02
N VAL A 498 12.33 20.51 -10.76
CA VAL A 498 13.74 20.62 -10.33
C VAL A 498 14.18 22.09 -10.35
N LYS A 499 15.34 22.38 -9.77
CA LYS A 499 15.87 23.75 -9.84
C LYS A 499 16.33 24.07 -11.27
N PRO A 500 16.29 25.35 -11.69
CA PRO A 500 16.82 25.76 -12.99
C PRO A 500 18.25 25.23 -13.22
N GLY A 501 18.46 24.64 -14.40
CA GLY A 501 19.75 24.05 -14.80
C GLY A 501 20.00 22.62 -14.30
N GLN A 502 19.07 22.02 -13.54
CA GLN A 502 19.16 20.60 -13.15
C GLN A 502 18.34 19.71 -14.10
N GLY A 503 18.82 18.49 -14.31
CA GLY A 503 18.11 17.39 -14.93
C GLY A 503 17.52 16.44 -13.89
N VAL A 504 17.47 15.15 -14.24
CA VAL A 504 16.94 14.06 -13.41
C VAL A 504 17.66 13.97 -12.05
N GLU A 505 18.93 14.36 -11.98
CA GLU A 505 19.72 14.41 -10.74
C GLU A 505 19.22 15.45 -9.72
N GLY A 506 18.37 16.39 -10.15
CA GLY A 506 17.66 17.33 -9.25
C GLY A 506 16.50 16.69 -8.48
N LEU A 507 16.08 15.46 -8.85
CA LEU A 507 14.99 14.75 -8.19
C LEU A 507 15.47 14.08 -6.90
N LYS A 508 14.77 14.37 -5.80
CA LYS A 508 14.97 13.76 -4.49
C LYS A 508 14.10 12.52 -4.35
N ILE A 509 14.61 11.39 -4.83
CA ILE A 509 13.90 10.11 -4.82
C ILE A 509 13.70 9.60 -3.38
N ILE A 510 12.44 9.29 -3.05
CA ILE A 510 12.02 8.61 -1.81
C ILE A 510 12.02 7.10 -2.03
N ARG A 511 11.34 6.61 -3.08
CA ARG A 511 11.31 5.17 -3.43
C ARG A 511 10.87 4.92 -4.86
N HIS A 512 11.21 3.73 -5.37
CA HIS A 512 10.59 3.14 -6.54
C HIS A 512 9.43 2.23 -6.10
N ALA A 513 8.40 2.13 -6.92
CA ALA A 513 7.22 1.34 -6.61
C ALA A 513 6.67 0.66 -7.87
N VAL A 514 6.14 -0.56 -7.69
CA VAL A 514 5.50 -1.34 -8.75
C VAL A 514 4.18 -1.89 -8.22
N GLY A 515 3.10 -1.69 -8.96
CA GLY A 515 1.78 -2.23 -8.65
C GLY A 515 1.13 -2.84 -9.88
N LEU A 516 0.21 -3.78 -9.67
CA LEU A 516 -0.60 -4.37 -10.73
C LEU A 516 -2.01 -3.79 -10.74
N ARG A 517 -2.38 -3.14 -11.84
CA ARG A 517 -3.74 -2.64 -12.05
C ARG A 517 -4.68 -3.84 -12.33
N PRO A 518 -5.84 -3.94 -11.65
CA PRO A 518 -6.80 -5.02 -11.86
C PRO A 518 -7.67 -4.77 -13.09
N MET A 519 -7.09 -4.91 -14.29
CA MET A 519 -7.82 -4.72 -15.54
C MET A 519 -8.79 -5.87 -15.78
N ARG A 520 -9.92 -5.57 -16.44
CA ARG A 520 -10.91 -6.54 -16.91
C ARG A 520 -11.30 -6.17 -18.34
N GLN A 521 -11.52 -7.15 -19.21
CA GLN A 521 -11.79 -6.91 -20.64
C GLN A 521 -12.98 -5.96 -20.86
N ASP A 522 -14.09 -6.16 -20.17
CA ASP A 522 -15.32 -5.36 -20.34
C ASP A 522 -15.42 -4.22 -19.31
N GLY A 523 -14.32 -3.85 -18.66
CA GLY A 523 -14.32 -2.90 -17.56
C GLY A 523 -14.92 -3.48 -16.26
N PRO A 524 -15.33 -2.62 -15.31
CA PRO A 524 -15.69 -3.06 -13.96
C PRO A 524 -16.95 -3.92 -13.96
N ARG A 525 -16.89 -5.06 -13.27
CA ARG A 525 -18.06 -5.93 -13.02
C ARG A 525 -18.77 -5.44 -11.77
N ILE A 526 -20.00 -4.96 -11.90
CA ILE A 526 -20.83 -4.42 -10.80
C ILE A 526 -22.26 -4.98 -10.92
N GLU A 527 -22.49 -6.15 -10.35
CA GLU A 527 -23.76 -6.89 -10.52
C GLU A 527 -23.98 -7.88 -9.38
N VAL A 528 -25.21 -8.39 -9.27
CA VAL A 528 -25.56 -9.52 -8.42
C VAL A 528 -25.18 -10.80 -9.16
N ASP A 529 -24.65 -11.78 -8.44
CA ASP A 529 -24.40 -13.11 -8.99
C ASP A 529 -25.71 -13.88 -9.10
N ASP A 530 -26.08 -14.29 -10.32
CA ASP A 530 -27.31 -15.02 -10.61
C ASP A 530 -27.28 -16.47 -10.10
N GLU A 531 -26.07 -17.07 -10.01
CA GLU A 531 -25.90 -18.47 -9.63
C GLU A 531 -25.76 -18.63 -8.11
N SER A 532 -25.27 -17.59 -7.43
CA SER A 532 -25.08 -17.60 -5.98
C SER A 532 -25.93 -16.52 -5.31
N MET A 533 -27.11 -16.93 -4.83
CA MET A 533 -28.03 -16.05 -4.10
C MET A 533 -27.28 -15.31 -2.97
N GLY A 534 -27.06 -14.01 -3.17
CA GLY A 534 -26.49 -13.13 -2.14
C GLY A 534 -25.04 -12.73 -2.33
N VAL A 535 -24.45 -12.96 -3.49
CA VAL A 535 -23.16 -12.41 -3.83
C VAL A 535 -23.35 -11.21 -4.75
N ILE A 536 -22.62 -10.13 -4.49
CA ILE A 536 -22.57 -8.94 -5.32
C ILE A 536 -21.12 -8.68 -5.68
N HIS A 537 -20.82 -8.56 -6.97
CA HIS A 537 -19.48 -8.30 -7.47
C HIS A 537 -19.24 -6.79 -7.62
N CYS A 538 -18.03 -6.33 -7.30
CA CYS A 538 -17.54 -4.99 -7.59
C CYS A 538 -16.01 -4.99 -7.72
N TYR A 539 -15.51 -5.39 -8.89
CA TYR A 539 -14.07 -5.51 -9.14
C TYR A 539 -13.72 -5.16 -10.60
N GLY A 540 -12.43 -5.25 -10.98
CA GLY A 540 -12.01 -5.03 -12.38
C GLY A 540 -11.84 -3.56 -12.81
N HIS A 541 -11.50 -2.67 -11.86
CA HIS A 541 -11.48 -1.22 -12.10
C HIS A 541 -10.16 -0.67 -12.70
N GLY A 542 -9.25 -1.54 -13.14
CA GLY A 542 -8.05 -1.16 -13.89
C GLY A 542 -7.25 0.03 -13.30
N SER A 543 -6.98 1.04 -14.13
CA SER A 543 -6.29 2.28 -13.77
C SER A 543 -7.16 3.33 -13.07
N TYR A 544 -8.47 3.12 -13.00
CA TYR A 544 -9.45 4.16 -12.63
C TYR A 544 -10.20 3.87 -11.32
N GLY A 545 -9.73 2.91 -10.51
CA GLY A 545 -10.41 2.51 -9.28
C GLY A 545 -10.67 3.62 -8.26
N TYR A 546 -9.79 4.64 -8.14
CA TYR A 546 -10.05 5.77 -7.25
C TYR A 546 -11.12 6.71 -7.82
N GLN A 547 -11.01 7.06 -9.11
CA GLN A 547 -11.91 7.98 -9.79
C GLN A 547 -13.29 7.39 -10.14
N THR A 548 -13.50 6.10 -9.93
CA THR A 548 -14.84 5.47 -10.01
C THR A 548 -15.35 4.96 -8.65
N SER A 549 -14.55 5.04 -7.58
CA SER A 549 -14.81 4.34 -6.32
C SER A 549 -16.16 4.66 -5.67
N TRP A 550 -16.55 5.93 -5.62
CA TRP A 550 -17.78 6.35 -4.94
C TRP A 550 -19.03 5.95 -5.72
N ALA A 551 -19.05 6.18 -7.03
CA ALA A 551 -20.18 5.79 -7.87
C ALA A 551 -20.34 4.25 -7.93
N SER A 552 -19.23 3.51 -8.03
CA SER A 552 -19.27 2.04 -7.97
C SER A 552 -19.87 1.57 -6.65
N ALA A 553 -19.49 2.22 -5.54
CA ALA A 553 -20.01 1.88 -4.23
C ALA A 553 -21.51 2.23 -4.07
N GLU A 554 -21.97 3.33 -4.65
CA GLU A 554 -23.40 3.69 -4.68
C GLU A 554 -24.24 2.66 -5.44
N MET A 555 -23.74 2.16 -6.58
CA MET A 555 -24.39 1.07 -7.31
C MET A 555 -24.47 -0.20 -6.46
N VAL A 556 -23.40 -0.57 -5.75
CA VAL A 556 -23.42 -1.72 -4.83
C VAL A 556 -24.43 -1.54 -3.70
N VAL A 557 -24.54 -0.34 -3.13
CA VAL A 557 -25.55 -0.05 -2.09
C VAL A 557 -26.97 -0.28 -2.63
N LYS A 558 -27.24 0.14 -3.86
CA LYS A 558 -28.53 -0.09 -4.54
C LYS A 558 -28.79 -1.60 -4.71
N LEU A 559 -27.82 -2.34 -5.23
CA LEU A 559 -27.91 -3.80 -5.42
C LEU A 559 -28.13 -4.53 -4.09
N VAL A 560 -27.41 -4.16 -3.02
CA VAL A 560 -27.62 -4.71 -1.67
C VAL A 560 -29.06 -4.44 -1.19
N GLY A 561 -29.59 -3.25 -1.44
CA GLY A 561 -30.97 -2.90 -1.13
C GLY A 561 -31.99 -3.75 -1.89
N GLU A 562 -31.76 -4.00 -3.18
CA GLU A 562 -32.59 -4.85 -4.05
C GLU A 562 -32.54 -6.31 -3.59
N SER A 563 -31.34 -6.86 -3.35
CA SER A 563 -31.17 -8.23 -2.86
C SER A 563 -31.83 -8.45 -1.50
N LYS A 564 -31.82 -7.46 -0.60
CA LYS A 564 -32.55 -7.54 0.68
C LYS A 564 -34.07 -7.60 0.47
N ARG A 565 -34.63 -6.78 -0.42
CA ARG A 565 -36.08 -6.75 -0.71
C ARG A 565 -36.56 -8.07 -1.32
N ALA A 566 -35.79 -8.63 -2.25
CA ALA A 566 -36.10 -9.92 -2.87
C ALA A 566 -36.16 -11.10 -1.87
N ARG A 567 -35.59 -10.92 -0.67
CA ARG A 567 -35.50 -11.95 0.39
C ARG A 567 -36.53 -11.79 1.51
N GLN A 568 -37.35 -10.73 1.51
CA GLN A 568 -38.38 -10.59 2.53
C GLN A 568 -39.52 -11.59 2.26
N PRO A 569 -39.95 -12.38 3.28
CA PRO A 569 -41.09 -13.27 3.12
C PRO A 569 -42.36 -12.43 2.94
N GLY A 570 -42.99 -12.47 1.76
CA GLY A 570 -44.27 -11.80 1.49
C GLY A 570 -44.42 -11.16 0.11
N LEU A 571 -43.35 -11.04 -0.69
CA LEU A 571 -43.44 -10.43 -2.04
C LEU A 571 -43.50 -11.44 -3.21
N LYS A 572 -43.56 -12.75 -2.92
CA LYS A 572 -43.71 -13.80 -3.95
C LYS A 572 -45.15 -14.01 -4.43
N SER A 573 -46.13 -13.20 -4.00
CA SER A 573 -47.55 -13.40 -4.31
C SER A 573 -48.20 -12.27 -5.13
N LEU A 574 -47.44 -11.40 -5.81
CA LEU A 574 -48.01 -10.31 -6.62
C LEU A 574 -47.28 -10.06 -7.97
N LEU A 575 -46.54 -11.04 -8.46
CA LEU A 575 -46.20 -11.21 -9.88
C LEU A 575 -46.70 -12.59 -10.29
#